data_AF-A0A1Z3CJA1-F1
#
_entry.id   AF-A0A1Z3CJA1-F1
#
_cell.length_a   1.000
_cell.length_b   1.000
_cell.length_c   1.000
_cell.angle_alpha   90.00
_cell.angle_beta   90.00
_cell.angle_gamma   90.00
#
_symmetry.space_group_name_H-M   'P 1'
#
loop_
_entity.id
_entity.type
_entity.pdbx_description
1 polymer ?
#
loop_
_entity_poly.entity_id
_entity_poly.type
_entity_poly.pdbx_seq_one_letter_code
_entity_poly.pdbx_strand_id
1 'polypeptide(L)'
;MERKELKFEVLNDLGTISESTKGWSKKLTRVIWNEDEPKYDIRAWDSELKKMGKGITLTEKELRTLKDLIDKELEFLDSEN
;
A
#
# COMPACT_ATOMS: atom_id res chain seq x y z
N MET A 1 0.15 4.49 -30.37
CA MET A 1 0.71 3.61 -29.32
C MET A 1 -0.44 3.20 -28.42
N GLU A 2 -0.80 1.92 -28.41
CA GLU A 2 -1.81 1.40 -27.49
C GLU A 2 -1.28 1.51 -26.05
N ARG A 3 -2.08 2.09 -25.15
CA ARG A 3 -1.78 2.04 -23.71
C ARG A 3 -2.09 0.61 -23.26
N LYS A 4 -1.08 -0.12 -22.81
CA LYS A 4 -1.32 -1.35 -22.06
C LYS A 4 -2.11 -0.97 -20.81
N GLU A 5 -3.33 -1.47 -20.69
CA GLU A 5 -4.13 -1.31 -19.48
C GLU A 5 -3.46 -2.11 -18.36
N LEU A 6 -3.20 -1.43 -17.24
CA LEU A 6 -2.69 -2.07 -16.03
C LEU A 6 -3.84 -2.84 -15.38
N LYS A 7 -3.77 -4.17 -15.40
CA LYS A 7 -4.72 -5.03 -14.69
C LYS A 7 -4.24 -5.23 -13.26
N PHE A 8 -5.16 -5.20 -12.31
CA PHE A 8 -4.84 -5.52 -10.93
C PHE A 8 -6.01 -6.21 -10.24
N GLU A 9 -5.68 -7.01 -9.23
CA GLU A 9 -6.64 -7.65 -8.35
C GLU A 9 -6.20 -7.44 -6.90
N VAL A 10 -7.06 -6.82 -6.10
CA VAL A 10 -6.83 -6.66 -4.66
C VAL A 10 -7.26 -7.94 -3.96
N LEU A 11 -6.29 -8.69 -3.46
CA LEU A 11 -6.53 -9.95 -2.76
C LEU A 11 -6.95 -9.73 -1.30
N ASN A 12 -6.33 -8.76 -0.62
CA ASN A 12 -6.62 -8.43 0.78
C ASN A 12 -6.45 -6.93 1.03
N ASP A 13 -7.37 -6.36 1.82
CA ASP A 13 -7.21 -5.06 2.46
C ASP A 13 -6.69 -5.28 3.88
N LEU A 14 -5.44 -4.89 4.13
CA LEU A 14 -4.77 -5.13 5.41
C LEU A 14 -5.04 -3.99 6.41
N GLY A 15 -5.48 -2.83 5.94
CA GLY A 15 -5.84 -1.70 6.80
C GLY A 15 -5.62 -0.33 6.18
N THR A 16 -6.25 0.66 6.81
CA THR A 16 -6.16 2.08 6.45
C THR A 16 -5.07 2.76 7.28
N ILE A 17 -4.12 3.42 6.60
CA ILE A 17 -3.07 4.23 7.21
C ILE A 17 -3.57 5.64 7.49
N SER A 18 -4.33 6.22 6.56
CA SER A 18 -4.90 7.56 6.73
C SER A 18 -6.11 7.75 5.82
N GLU A 19 -7.12 8.46 6.31
CA GLU A 19 -8.27 8.90 5.52
C GLU A 19 -7.99 10.28 4.90
N SER A 20 -8.47 10.50 3.68
CA SER A 20 -8.43 11.81 3.01
C SER A 20 -9.84 12.37 2.88
N THR A 21 -9.97 13.70 2.83
CA THR A 21 -11.25 14.43 2.92
C THR A 21 -12.17 14.33 1.70
N LYS A 22 -11.99 13.33 0.83
CA LYS A 22 -12.77 13.20 -0.43
C LYS A 22 -13.08 11.74 -0.82
N GLY A 23 -13.24 10.85 0.16
CA GLY A 23 -13.59 9.44 -0.11
C GLY A 23 -12.42 8.60 -0.65
N TRP A 24 -11.19 9.08 -0.46
CA TRP A 24 -9.97 8.34 -0.74
C TRP A 24 -9.29 7.99 0.58
N SER A 25 -8.73 6.79 0.67
CA SER A 25 -7.99 6.34 1.84
C SER A 25 -6.65 5.75 1.42
N LYS A 26 -5.58 6.13 2.13
CA LYS A 26 -4.28 5.48 1.98
C LYS A 26 -4.35 4.17 2.73
N LYS A 27 -4.16 3.06 2.03
CA LYS A 27 -4.28 1.71 2.59
C LYS A 27 -3.04 0.89 2.30
N LEU A 28 -2.80 -0.11 3.15
CA LEU A 28 -1.92 -1.23 2.88
C LEU A 28 -2.77 -2.38 2.36
N THR A 29 -2.47 -2.87 1.17
CA THR A 29 -3.22 -3.97 0.54
C THR A 29 -2.26 -5.03 0.01
N ARG A 30 -2.78 -6.23 -0.28
CA ARG A 30 -2.08 -7.26 -1.06
C ARG A 30 -2.71 -7.33 -2.45
N VAL A 31 -1.92 -7.17 -3.49
CA VAL A 31 -2.37 -6.97 -4.88
C VAL A 31 -1.58 -7.84 -5.84
N ILE A 32 -2.26 -8.42 -6.83
CA ILE A 32 -1.65 -8.98 -8.03
C ILE A 32 -1.67 -7.92 -9.13
N TRP A 33 -0.53 -7.66 -9.75
CA TRP A 33 -0.42 -6.76 -10.90
C TRP A 33 -0.19 -7.55 -12.17
N ASN A 34 -1.03 -7.39 -13.19
CA ASN A 34 -0.91 -8.06 -14.49
C ASN A 34 -0.64 -9.57 -14.39
N GLU A 35 -1.34 -10.27 -13.49
CA GLU A 35 -1.21 -11.73 -13.27
C GLU A 35 0.16 -12.19 -12.72
N ASP A 36 0.97 -11.25 -12.19
CA ASP A 36 2.24 -11.53 -11.51
C ASP A 36 2.03 -12.02 -10.06
N GLU A 37 3.12 -12.31 -9.36
CA GLU A 37 3.08 -12.73 -7.96
C GLU A 37 2.42 -11.67 -7.05
N PRO A 38 1.62 -12.11 -6.05
CA PRO A 38 1.02 -11.21 -5.08
C PRO A 38 2.08 -10.38 -4.34
N LYS A 39 1.96 -9.06 -4.41
CA LYS A 39 2.83 -8.09 -3.73
C LYS A 39 2.03 -7.27 -2.73
N TYR A 40 2.74 -6.54 -1.87
CA TYR A 40 2.13 -5.59 -0.95
C TYR A 40 2.12 -4.21 -1.58
N ASP A 41 1.12 -3.42 -1.25
CA ASP A 41 0.95 -2.12 -1.87
C ASP A 41 0.49 -1.08 -0.85
N ILE A 42 1.18 0.06 -0.82
CA ILE A 42 0.76 1.22 -0.03
C ILE A 42 0.37 2.33 -0.99
N ARG A 43 -0.93 2.62 -1.07
CA ARG A 43 -1.49 3.55 -2.05
C ARG A 43 -2.79 4.18 -1.59
N ALA A 44 -3.10 5.33 -2.14
CA ALA A 44 -4.43 5.91 -2.07
C ALA A 44 -5.40 5.12 -2.96
N TRP A 45 -6.47 4.62 -2.36
CA TRP A 45 -7.58 3.94 -3.02
C TRP A 45 -8.87 4.72 -2.86
N ASP A 46 -9.78 4.60 -3.80
CA ASP A 46 -11.16 5.02 -3.59
C ASP A 46 -11.89 4.08 -2.62
N SER A 47 -13.10 4.46 -2.19
CA SER A 47 -13.91 3.69 -1.25
C SER A 47 -14.24 2.27 -1.70
N GLU A 48 -14.18 2.00 -3.01
CA GLU A 48 -14.50 0.70 -3.61
C GLU A 48 -13.26 -0.11 -4.05
N LEU A 49 -12.04 0.39 -3.82
CA LEU A 49 -10.78 -0.22 -4.27
C LEU A 49 -10.70 -0.43 -5.81
N LYS A 50 -11.43 0.38 -6.59
CA LYS A 50 -11.49 0.32 -8.05
C LYS A 50 -10.59 1.33 -8.73
N LYS A 51 -10.32 2.45 -8.06
CA LYS A 51 -9.40 3.48 -8.54
C LYS A 51 -8.25 3.63 -7.57
N MET A 52 -7.08 3.78 -8.16
CA MET A 52 -5.81 3.86 -7.45
C MET A 52 -5.11 5.17 -7.77
N GLY A 53 -4.53 5.79 -6.76
CA GLY A 53 -3.73 7.00 -6.85
C GLY A 53 -2.24 6.70 -6.98
N LYS A 54 -1.40 7.61 -6.48
CA LYS A 54 0.03 7.35 -6.33
C LYS A 54 0.28 6.43 -5.13
N GLY A 55 1.30 5.60 -5.25
CA GLY A 55 1.67 4.63 -4.22
C GLY A 55 2.96 3.90 -4.54
N ILE A 56 3.29 2.92 -3.71
CA ILE A 56 4.46 2.07 -3.84
C ILE A 56 4.05 0.61 -3.68
N THR A 57 4.65 -0.25 -4.51
CA THR A 57 4.53 -1.70 -4.40
C THR A 57 5.80 -2.24 -3.76
N LEU A 58 5.63 -3.17 -2.82
CA LEU A 58 6.68 -3.76 -2.01
C LEU A 58 6.63 -5.29 -2.19
N THR A 59 7.81 -5.88 -2.34
CA THR A 59 7.99 -7.32 -2.13
C THR A 59 7.80 -7.67 -0.66
N GLU A 60 7.61 -8.96 -0.35
CA GLU A 60 7.54 -9.42 1.04
C GLU A 60 8.80 -9.04 1.84
N LYS A 61 9.97 -9.16 1.22
CA LYS A 61 11.25 -8.80 1.85
C LYS A 61 11.30 -7.32 2.21
N GLU A 62 10.92 -6.45 1.27
CA GLU A 62 10.87 -5.00 1.51
C GLU A 62 9.84 -4.64 2.59
N LEU A 63 8.67 -5.29 2.62
CA LEU A 63 7.69 -5.06 3.67
C LEU A 63 8.24 -5.41 5.06
N ARG A 64 8.91 -6.56 5.19
CA ARG A 64 9.51 -6.99 6.47
C ARG A 64 10.59 -6.01 6.92
N THR A 65 11.49 -5.61 6.03
CA THR A 65 12.51 -4.60 6.35
C THR A 65 11.90 -3.26 6.69
N LEU A 66 10.85 -2.83 5.98
CA LEU A 66 10.15 -1.57 6.28
C LEU A 66 9.52 -1.59 7.68
N LYS A 67 8.91 -2.72 8.08
CA LYS A 67 8.39 -2.88 9.45
C LYS A 67 9.50 -2.65 10.48
N ASP A 68 10.65 -3.30 10.33
CA ASP A 68 11.76 -3.17 11.30
C ASP A 68 12.31 -1.73 11.36
N LEU A 69 12.27 -1.00 10.25
CA LEU A 69 12.67 0.42 10.20
C LEU A 69 11.64 1.32 10.88
N ILE A 70 10.34 1.07 10.66
CA ILE A 70 9.26 1.81 11.32
C ILE A 70 9.33 1.59 12.83
N ASP A 71 9.48 0.36 13.30
CA ASP A 71 9.53 0.06 14.74
C ASP A 71 10.69 0.81 15.41
N LYS A 72 11.88 0.84 14.80
CA LYS A 72 13.04 1.59 15.31
C LYS A 72 12.80 3.10 15.35
N GLU A 73 12.14 3.66 14.35
CA GLU A 73 11.80 5.09 14.32
C GLU A 73 10.78 5.42 15.43
N LEU A 74 9.78 4.56 15.64
CA LEU A 74 8.80 4.75 16.70
C LEU A 74 9.43 4.66 18.09
N GLU A 75 10.33 3.70 18.34
CA GLU A 75 11.09 3.62 19.58
C GLU A 75 11.85 4.93 19.88
N PHE A 76 12.47 5.54 18.86
CA PHE A 76 13.14 6.82 18.98
C PHE A 76 12.14 7.95 19.30
N LEU A 77 11.05 8.07 18.54
CA LEU A 77 10.04 9.13 18.72
C LEU A 77 9.31 9.03 20.08
N ASP A 78 9.10 7.82 20.59
CA ASP A 78 8.48 7.59 21.90
C ASP A 78 9.44 7.90 23.06
N SER A 79 10.76 7.77 22.84
CA SER A 79 11.78 8.08 23.86
C SER A 79 12.08 9.57 24.03
N GLU A 80 11.74 10.38 23.03
CA GLU A 80 11.93 11.84 23.01
C GLU A 80 10.69 12.63 23.48
N ASN A 81 9.64 11.93 23.96
CA ASN A 81 8.40 12.52 24.49
C ASN A 81 8.27 12.38 26.02
#